data_AF-A0A9D8X306-F1
#
_entry.id   AF-A0A9D8X306-F1
#
_cell.length_a   1.000
_cell.length_b   1.000
_cell.length_c   1.000
_cell.angle_alpha   90.00
_cell.angle_beta   90.00
_cell.angle_gamma   90.00
#
_symmetry.space_group_name_H-M   'P 1'
#
loop_
_entity.id
_entity.type
_entity.pdbx_description
1 polymer ?
#
loop_
_entity_poly.entity_id
_entity_poly.type
_entity_poly.pdbx_seq_one_letter_code
_entity_poly.pdbx_strand_id
1 'polypeptide(L)'
;MKKNVTSYSDAEKKYLAKAKQGKLCSLEQMDAFRFPHVKEILLEQAKNGLLSREVQLKVFKLSNAKEIFIEQAKQYWLLDETQLKMFEMPNAEELILEVAKQGFLCIEAQLKAFELFNTKEVLFEQAKNGLLDEEVQIKALNLSNAPEILLEQAKIGRLCKEGQLKAFEFPNTQKIILAQMKESSKFTVELCEEAQLKICELPDNIAGPMIAEIHAHGKLCDKARHKALSRSLFWRKHS
;
A
#
# COMPACT_ATOMS: atom_id res chain seq x y z
N MET A 1 32.15 26.21 29.81
CA MET A 1 31.85 25.11 28.86
C MET A 1 31.99 25.66 27.44
N LYS A 2 33.06 25.28 26.73
CA LYS A 2 33.24 25.66 25.31
C LYS A 2 32.21 24.87 24.49
N LYS A 3 31.27 25.58 23.87
CA LYS A 3 30.45 25.00 22.79
C LYS A 3 31.42 24.64 21.66
N ASN A 4 31.71 23.35 21.48
CA ASN A 4 32.39 22.87 20.29
C ASN A 4 31.44 23.09 19.11
N VAL A 5 31.54 24.26 18.48
CA VAL A 5 31.01 24.47 17.14
C VAL A 5 31.95 23.69 16.22
N THR A 6 31.66 22.41 15.97
CA THR A 6 32.34 21.65 14.94
C THR A 6 31.96 22.27 13.60
N SER A 7 32.79 23.19 13.13
CA SER A 7 32.62 23.80 11.82
C SER A 7 32.86 22.75 10.75
N TYR A 8 31.97 22.67 9.76
CA TYR A 8 32.18 21.88 8.56
C TYR A 8 33.53 22.21 7.91
N SER A 9 34.30 21.18 7.53
CA SER A 9 35.43 21.32 6.63
C SER A 9 34.99 21.83 5.26
N ASP A 10 35.90 22.37 4.45
CA ASP A 10 35.55 22.87 3.12
C ASP A 10 35.07 21.76 2.17
N ALA A 11 35.58 20.53 2.35
CA ALA A 11 35.09 19.35 1.66
C ALA A 11 33.64 19.03 2.04
N GLU A 12 33.31 19.04 3.34
CA GLU A 12 31.94 18.80 3.80
C GLU A 12 30.98 19.89 3.32
N LYS A 13 31.37 21.17 3.33
CA LYS A 13 30.56 22.27 2.77
C LYS A 13 30.22 22.02 1.30
N LYS A 14 31.19 21.56 0.51
CA LYS A 14 30.99 21.23 -0.91
C LYS A 14 30.01 20.07 -1.07
N TYR A 15 30.13 19.02 -0.26
CA TYR A 15 29.23 17.87 -0.31
C TYR A 15 27.81 18.27 0.11
N LEU A 16 27.67 19.02 1.20
CA LEU A 16 26.39 19.53 1.66
C LEU A 16 25.72 20.43 0.62
N ALA A 17 26.48 21.30 -0.05
CA ALA A 17 25.94 22.15 -1.12
C ALA A 17 25.45 21.34 -2.32
N LYS A 18 26.13 20.24 -2.68
CA LYS A 18 25.66 19.31 -3.71
C LYS A 18 24.44 18.51 -3.25
N ALA A 19 24.43 18.06 -2.00
CA ALA A 19 23.33 17.31 -1.41
C ALA A 19 22.02 18.11 -1.42
N LYS A 20 22.11 19.41 -1.06
CA LYS A 20 20.99 20.35 -1.15
C LYS A 20 20.43 20.55 -2.56
N GLN A 21 21.20 20.18 -3.59
CA GLN A 21 20.75 20.17 -4.99
C GLN A 21 20.34 18.78 -5.47
N GLY A 22 20.44 17.74 -4.62
CA GLY A 22 20.19 16.35 -4.98
C GLY A 22 21.28 15.70 -5.85
N LYS A 23 22.44 16.34 -6.01
CA LYS A 23 23.43 16.01 -7.06
C LYS A 23 24.64 15.22 -6.56
N LEU A 24 24.61 14.65 -5.36
CA LEU A 24 25.69 13.74 -4.95
C LEU A 24 25.61 12.45 -5.76
N CYS A 25 26.66 12.14 -6.52
CA CYS A 25 26.75 10.85 -7.20
C CYS A 25 27.02 9.72 -6.19
N SER A 26 26.80 8.47 -6.57
CA SER A 26 26.91 7.30 -5.66
C SER A 26 28.27 7.21 -4.95
N LEU A 27 29.37 7.50 -5.66
CA LEU A 27 30.71 7.51 -5.08
C LEU A 27 30.86 8.62 -4.02
N GLU A 28 30.36 9.82 -4.28
CA GLU A 28 30.39 10.92 -3.32
C GLU A 28 29.49 10.61 -2.11
N GLN A 29 28.32 10.01 -2.30
CA GLN A 29 27.49 9.60 -1.17
C GLN A 29 28.20 8.58 -0.27
N MET A 30 28.97 7.66 -0.85
CA MET A 30 29.77 6.68 -0.12
C MET A 30 30.97 7.32 0.59
N ASP A 31 31.66 8.25 -0.06
CA ASP A 31 32.76 9.00 0.54
C ASP A 31 32.29 9.87 1.71
N ALA A 32 31.04 10.34 1.69
CA ALA A 32 30.46 11.15 2.76
C ALA A 32 30.53 10.47 4.14
N PHE A 33 30.55 9.13 4.21
CA PHE A 33 30.71 8.38 5.46
C PHE A 33 32.05 8.58 6.18
N ARG A 34 33.03 9.21 5.52
CA ARG A 34 34.30 9.60 6.15
C ARG A 34 34.18 10.90 6.95
N PHE A 35 33.08 11.64 6.78
CA PHE A 35 32.89 12.93 7.42
C PHE A 35 32.13 12.83 8.74
N PRO A 36 32.48 13.64 9.76
CA PRO A 36 31.74 13.73 11.01
C PRO A 36 30.25 14.06 10.82
N HIS A 37 29.92 14.90 9.84
CA HIS A 37 28.55 15.36 9.57
C HIS A 37 27.85 14.60 8.42
N VAL A 38 28.17 13.31 8.24
CA VAL A 38 27.54 12.46 7.21
C VAL A 38 26.02 12.43 7.32
N LYS A 39 25.50 12.48 8.55
CA LYS A 39 24.08 12.38 8.88
C LYS A 39 23.28 13.50 8.22
N GLU A 40 23.81 14.71 8.31
CA GLU A 40 23.25 15.93 7.75
C GLU A 40 23.39 15.94 6.23
N ILE A 41 24.55 15.53 5.70
CA ILE A 41 24.79 15.45 4.25
C ILE A 41 23.81 14.48 3.58
N LEU A 42 23.66 13.26 4.11
CA LEU A 42 22.79 12.25 3.54
C LEU A 42 21.30 12.56 3.75
N LEU A 43 20.94 13.21 4.87
CA LEU A 43 19.58 13.69 5.06
C LEU A 43 19.22 14.76 4.02
N GLU A 44 20.10 15.72 3.76
CA GLU A 44 19.87 16.72 2.71
C GLU A 44 19.83 16.09 1.32
N GLN A 45 20.63 15.06 1.06
CA GLN A 45 20.53 14.32 -0.20
C GLN A 45 19.19 13.59 -0.31
N ALA A 46 18.72 12.90 0.74
CA ALA A 46 17.43 12.20 0.71
C ALA A 46 16.24 13.14 0.49
N LYS A 47 16.32 14.37 1.01
CA LYS A 47 15.32 15.44 0.80
C LYS A 47 15.32 16.03 -0.61
N ASN A 48 16.38 15.88 -1.39
CA ASN A 48 16.51 16.60 -2.67
C ASN A 48 16.90 15.69 -3.83
N GLY A 49 17.16 14.41 -3.60
CA GLY A 49 17.68 13.47 -4.57
C GLY A 49 17.68 12.02 -4.09
N LEU A 50 18.18 11.13 -4.95
CA LEU A 50 18.15 9.69 -4.71
C LEU A 50 19.37 9.24 -3.90
N LEU A 51 19.15 8.45 -2.85
CA LEU A 51 20.21 7.66 -2.21
C LEU A 51 20.49 6.39 -3.01
N SER A 52 21.76 6.16 -3.32
CA SER A 52 22.22 4.94 -3.99
C SER A 52 22.01 3.70 -3.12
N ARG A 53 21.94 2.53 -3.78
CA ARG A 53 21.66 1.24 -3.14
C ARG A 53 22.57 0.95 -1.94
N GLU A 54 23.87 1.08 -2.13
CA GLU A 54 24.85 0.81 -1.08
C GLU A 54 24.71 1.77 0.11
N VAL A 55 24.32 3.02 -0.16
CA VAL A 55 24.15 4.04 0.87
C VAL A 55 22.91 3.77 1.70
N GLN A 56 21.78 3.38 1.08
CA GLN A 56 20.58 3.00 1.84
C GLN A 56 20.89 1.90 2.86
N LEU A 57 21.67 0.88 2.49
CA LEU A 57 22.05 -0.21 3.40
C LEU A 57 23.04 0.23 4.49
N LYS A 58 23.87 1.25 4.24
CA LYS A 58 24.79 1.80 5.25
C LYS A 58 24.13 2.80 6.19
N VAL A 59 23.06 3.48 5.77
CA VAL A 59 22.32 4.47 6.58
C VAL A 59 21.84 3.87 7.91
N PHE A 60 21.54 2.57 7.97
CA PHE A 60 21.20 1.87 9.22
C PHE A 60 22.22 2.02 10.36
N LYS A 61 23.48 2.35 10.05
CA LYS A 61 24.54 2.58 11.06
C LYS A 61 24.51 4.01 11.64
N LEU A 62 23.67 4.89 11.10
CA LEU A 62 23.57 6.29 11.51
C LEU A 62 22.46 6.45 12.55
N SER A 63 22.67 7.37 13.50
CA SER A 63 21.70 7.62 14.56
C SER A 63 20.40 8.27 14.09
N ASN A 64 20.38 8.86 12.89
CA ASN A 64 19.21 9.49 12.26
C ASN A 64 18.69 8.68 11.04
N ALA A 65 18.92 7.36 11.04
CA ALA A 65 18.54 6.49 9.93
C ALA A 65 17.04 6.58 9.61
N LYS A 66 16.21 6.64 10.65
CA LYS A 66 14.75 6.77 10.55
C LYS A 66 14.37 7.99 9.70
N GLU A 67 14.89 9.17 10.06
CA GLU A 67 14.58 10.42 9.36
C GLU A 67 15.03 10.37 7.90
N ILE A 68 16.21 9.80 7.64
CA ILE A 68 16.74 9.65 6.28
C ILE A 68 15.82 8.76 5.44
N PHE A 69 15.37 7.62 5.96
CA PHE A 69 14.47 6.72 5.21
C PHE A 69 13.10 7.33 4.96
N ILE A 70 12.55 8.06 5.93
CA ILE A 70 11.28 8.77 5.76
C ILE A 70 11.40 9.82 4.65
N GLU A 71 12.46 10.65 4.65
CA GLU A 71 12.66 11.65 3.60
C GLU A 71 12.88 11.00 2.23
N GLN A 72 13.62 9.89 2.18
CA GLN A 72 13.81 9.14 0.95
C GLN A 72 12.49 8.57 0.42
N ALA A 73 11.66 7.99 1.29
CA ALA A 73 10.37 7.38 0.95
C ALA A 73 9.34 8.40 0.43
N LYS A 74 9.44 9.67 0.83
CA LYS A 74 8.57 10.76 0.32
C LYS A 74 8.76 11.03 -1.18
N GLN A 75 9.93 10.70 -1.73
CA GLN A 75 10.29 11.07 -3.10
C GLN A 75 10.58 9.87 -3.99
N TYR A 76 11.04 8.77 -3.42
CA TYR A 76 11.54 7.61 -4.15
C TYR A 76 11.19 6.32 -3.41
N TRP A 77 11.18 5.21 -4.16
CA TRP A 77 11.06 3.89 -3.55
C TRP A 77 12.34 3.49 -2.83
N LEU A 78 12.15 2.93 -1.63
CA LEU A 78 13.20 2.23 -0.90
C LEU A 78 13.40 0.85 -1.51
N LEU A 79 14.63 0.36 -1.52
CA LEU A 79 14.91 -1.00 -1.95
C LEU A 79 14.22 -2.03 -1.04
N ASP A 80 13.78 -3.14 -1.60
CA ASP A 80 13.12 -4.21 -0.86
C ASP A 80 13.97 -4.69 0.33
N GLU A 81 15.29 -4.85 0.13
CA GLU A 81 16.18 -5.25 1.24
C GLU A 81 16.30 -4.16 2.32
N THR A 82 16.23 -2.88 1.92
CA THR A 82 16.16 -1.77 2.87
C THR A 82 14.86 -1.83 3.66
N GLN A 83 13.71 -2.02 2.99
CA GLN A 83 12.42 -2.11 3.65
C GLN A 83 12.37 -3.26 4.66
N LEU A 84 12.85 -4.44 4.28
CA LEU A 84 12.89 -5.62 5.16
C LEU A 84 13.79 -5.42 6.39
N LYS A 85 14.90 -4.70 6.21
CA LYS A 85 15.83 -4.39 7.31
C LYS A 85 15.29 -3.32 8.27
N MET A 86 14.38 -2.46 7.82
CA MET A 86 13.70 -1.50 8.71
C MET A 86 12.90 -2.17 9.82
N PHE A 87 12.44 -3.41 9.62
CA PHE A 87 11.78 -4.20 10.66
C PHE A 87 12.69 -4.61 11.82
N GLU A 88 14.02 -4.55 11.64
CA GLU A 88 15.00 -4.86 12.69
C GLU A 88 15.35 -3.63 13.55
N MET A 89 14.81 -2.45 13.19
CA MET A 89 15.08 -1.21 13.91
C MET A 89 14.27 -1.14 15.22
N PRO A 90 14.81 -0.53 16.29
CA PRO A 90 14.11 -0.41 17.57
C PRO A 90 12.79 0.38 17.48
N ASN A 91 12.63 1.18 16.43
CA ASN A 91 11.46 2.01 16.14
C ASN A 91 10.74 1.56 14.86
N ALA A 92 10.83 0.26 14.52
CA ALA A 92 10.29 -0.32 13.28
C ALA A 92 8.81 0.03 13.06
N GLU A 93 7.95 -0.12 14.08
CA GLU A 93 6.50 0.11 13.92
C GLU A 93 6.17 1.51 13.41
N GLU A 94 6.75 2.53 14.02
CA GLU A 94 6.53 3.92 13.62
C GLU A 94 7.14 4.19 12.24
N LEU A 95 8.34 3.68 11.99
CA LEU A 95 9.04 3.89 10.73
C LEU A 95 8.32 3.23 9.55
N ILE A 96 7.89 1.98 9.70
CA ILE A 96 7.16 1.23 8.66
C ILE A 96 5.83 1.90 8.37
N LEU A 97 5.10 2.36 9.39
CA LEU A 97 3.87 3.11 9.18
C LEU A 97 4.11 4.42 8.43
N GLU A 98 5.14 5.18 8.80
CA GLU A 98 5.47 6.43 8.09
C GLU A 98 5.85 6.16 6.62
N VAL A 99 6.64 5.12 6.35
CA VAL A 99 6.96 4.73 4.96
C VAL A 99 5.71 4.25 4.21
N ALA A 100 4.82 3.49 4.86
CA ALA A 100 3.58 3.03 4.25
C ALA A 100 2.62 4.18 3.87
N LYS A 101 2.65 5.29 4.62
CA LYS A 101 1.92 6.52 4.26
C LYS A 101 2.50 7.22 3.03
N GLN A 102 3.79 7.08 2.76
CA GLN A 102 4.45 7.76 1.64
C GLN A 102 4.45 6.97 0.33
N GLY A 103 4.29 5.64 0.38
CA GLY A 103 4.36 4.84 -0.83
C GLY A 103 4.20 3.35 -0.62
N PHE A 104 4.72 2.57 -1.56
CA PHE A 104 4.53 1.13 -1.66
C PHE A 104 5.57 0.36 -0.82
N LEU A 105 5.09 -0.55 0.02
CA LEU A 105 5.91 -1.60 0.63
C LEU A 105 5.99 -2.78 -0.33
N CYS A 106 7.17 -3.39 -0.49
CA CYS A 106 7.31 -4.63 -1.24
C CYS A 106 6.48 -5.75 -0.61
N ILE A 107 6.16 -6.80 -1.37
CA ILE A 107 5.24 -7.87 -0.95
C ILE A 107 5.73 -8.52 0.35
N GLU A 108 7.02 -8.83 0.44
CA GLU A 108 7.62 -9.41 1.63
C GLU A 108 7.53 -8.47 2.83
N ALA A 109 7.67 -7.16 2.63
CA ALA A 109 7.48 -6.17 3.70
C ALA A 109 6.01 -6.04 4.11
N GLN A 110 5.07 -6.12 3.17
CA GLN A 110 3.63 -6.17 3.47
C GLN A 110 3.29 -7.41 4.31
N LEU A 111 3.84 -8.57 3.97
CA LEU A 111 3.64 -9.80 4.73
C LEU A 111 4.29 -9.73 6.12
N LYS A 112 5.47 -9.12 6.23
CA LYS A 112 6.15 -8.94 7.52
C LYS A 112 5.43 -7.92 8.42
N ALA A 113 4.66 -6.99 7.84
CA ALA A 113 3.85 -6.04 8.61
C ALA A 113 2.78 -6.71 9.50
N PHE A 114 2.42 -7.98 9.27
CA PHE A 114 1.54 -8.74 10.17
C PHE A 114 2.18 -9.08 11.52
N GLU A 115 3.51 -8.96 11.65
CA GLU A 115 4.22 -9.17 12.92
C GLU A 115 4.20 -7.92 13.81
N LEU A 116 3.75 -6.77 13.31
CA LEU A 116 3.72 -5.50 14.03
C LEU A 116 2.40 -5.31 14.78
N PHE A 117 2.42 -4.63 15.93
CA PHE A 117 1.19 -4.33 16.67
C PHE A 117 0.26 -3.38 15.89
N ASN A 118 0.83 -2.47 15.09
CA ASN A 118 0.11 -1.52 14.25
C ASN A 118 -0.16 -2.02 12.81
N THR A 119 -0.23 -3.35 12.63
CA THR A 119 -0.45 -3.97 11.31
C THR A 119 -1.68 -3.42 10.57
N LYS A 120 -2.75 -3.13 11.30
CA LYS A 120 -4.03 -2.67 10.73
C LYS A 120 -3.87 -1.31 10.07
N GLU A 121 -3.15 -0.40 10.73
CA GLU A 121 -2.85 0.93 10.24
C GLU A 121 -1.92 0.88 9.04
N VAL A 122 -0.87 0.05 9.11
CA VAL A 122 0.10 -0.12 8.01
C VAL A 122 -0.60 -0.63 6.74
N LEU A 123 -1.37 -1.71 6.84
CA LEU A 123 -2.05 -2.30 5.69
C LEU A 123 -3.18 -1.42 5.15
N PHE A 124 -3.84 -0.65 6.02
CA PHE A 124 -4.82 0.33 5.56
C PHE A 124 -4.18 1.45 4.74
N GLU A 125 -3.04 1.99 5.18
CA GLU A 125 -2.30 2.99 4.39
C GLU A 125 -1.75 2.41 3.08
N GLN A 126 -1.26 1.17 3.09
CA GLN A 126 -0.90 0.46 1.87
C GLN A 126 -2.08 0.28 0.92
N ALA A 127 -3.25 -0.08 1.45
CA ALA A 127 -4.44 -0.27 0.64
C ALA A 127 -4.96 1.03 0.00
N LYS A 128 -4.77 2.18 0.68
CA LYS A 128 -5.09 3.51 0.15
C LYS A 128 -4.13 3.96 -0.93
N ASN A 129 -2.84 3.68 -0.75
CA ASN A 129 -1.78 4.21 -1.60
C ASN A 129 -1.39 3.29 -2.75
N GLY A 130 -1.83 2.03 -2.75
CA GLY A 130 -1.45 1.07 -3.77
C GLY A 130 -2.16 -0.27 -3.70
N LEU A 131 -1.51 -1.25 -4.32
CA LEU A 131 -1.98 -2.62 -4.41
C LEU A 131 -1.49 -3.44 -3.21
N LEU A 132 -2.41 -4.10 -2.52
CA LEU A 132 -2.04 -5.21 -1.65
C LEU A 132 -1.90 -6.47 -2.49
N ASP A 133 -0.82 -7.21 -2.28
CA ASP A 133 -0.68 -8.54 -2.88
C ASP A 133 -1.84 -9.46 -2.47
N GLU A 134 -2.18 -10.44 -3.31
CA GLU A 134 -3.28 -11.36 -3.05
C GLU A 134 -3.12 -12.12 -1.72
N GLU A 135 -1.90 -12.58 -1.40
CA GLU A 135 -1.65 -13.26 -0.12
C GLU A 135 -1.85 -12.31 1.07
N VAL A 136 -1.43 -11.05 0.91
CA VAL A 136 -1.60 -10.00 1.91
C VAL A 136 -3.08 -9.68 2.11
N GLN A 137 -3.86 -9.56 1.02
CA GLN A 137 -5.30 -9.36 1.08
C GLN A 137 -5.98 -10.50 1.84
N ILE A 138 -5.64 -11.75 1.54
CA ILE A 138 -6.20 -12.94 2.20
C ILE A 138 -5.89 -12.92 3.70
N LYS A 139 -4.66 -12.62 4.10
CA LYS A 139 -4.30 -12.51 5.53
C LYS A 139 -5.03 -11.35 6.21
N ALA A 140 -5.19 -10.23 5.52
CA ALA A 140 -5.88 -9.05 6.04
C ALA A 140 -7.37 -9.30 6.32
N LEU A 141 -7.99 -10.33 5.74
CA LEU A 141 -9.39 -10.71 6.01
C LEU A 141 -9.67 -11.07 7.47
N ASN A 142 -8.63 -11.44 8.23
CA ASN A 142 -8.74 -11.76 9.65
C ASN A 142 -8.57 -10.54 10.57
N LEU A 143 -8.28 -9.37 10.01
CA LEU A 143 -8.14 -8.13 10.77
C LEU A 143 -9.50 -7.51 11.05
N SER A 144 -9.63 -6.85 12.20
CA SER A 144 -10.88 -6.19 12.57
C SER A 144 -11.28 -5.04 11.65
N ASN A 145 -10.32 -4.47 10.90
CA ASN A 145 -10.55 -3.43 9.89
C ASN A 145 -10.47 -3.98 8.45
N ALA A 146 -10.66 -5.30 8.27
CA ALA A 146 -10.75 -5.91 6.95
C ALA A 146 -11.77 -5.21 6.02
N PRO A 147 -13.00 -4.82 6.48
CA PRO A 147 -13.97 -4.16 5.60
C PRO A 147 -13.45 -2.86 4.99
N GLU A 148 -12.65 -2.10 5.73
CA GLU A 148 -12.04 -0.85 5.27
C GLU A 148 -10.92 -1.12 4.27
N ILE A 149 -10.05 -2.10 4.56
CA ILE A 149 -8.96 -2.51 3.65
C ILE A 149 -9.52 -2.99 2.31
N LEU A 150 -10.54 -3.87 2.33
CA LEU A 150 -11.17 -4.38 1.12
C LEU A 150 -11.86 -3.29 0.32
N LEU A 151 -12.46 -2.30 0.99
CA LEU A 151 -13.08 -1.18 0.30
C LEU A 151 -12.04 -0.37 -0.48
N GLU A 152 -10.85 -0.11 0.09
CA GLU A 152 -9.79 0.61 -0.63
C GLU A 152 -9.26 -0.21 -1.83
N GLN A 153 -9.07 -1.53 -1.68
CA GLN A 153 -8.68 -2.39 -2.80
C GLN A 153 -9.78 -2.50 -3.88
N ALA A 154 -11.04 -2.48 -3.49
CA ALA A 154 -12.16 -2.47 -4.41
C ALA A 154 -12.25 -1.17 -5.22
N LYS A 155 -11.95 -0.01 -4.63
CA LYS A 155 -11.89 1.29 -5.33
C LYS A 155 -10.80 1.37 -6.40
N ILE A 156 -9.91 0.40 -6.49
CA ILE A 156 -8.92 0.28 -7.57
C ILE A 156 -9.15 -0.95 -8.44
N GLY A 157 -10.25 -1.69 -8.22
CA GLY A 157 -10.60 -2.89 -8.99
C GLY A 157 -9.71 -4.09 -8.71
N ARG A 158 -9.02 -4.16 -7.57
CA ARG A 158 -7.98 -5.16 -7.28
C ARG A 158 -8.31 -6.10 -6.13
N LEU A 159 -9.60 -6.24 -5.81
CA LEU A 159 -10.05 -7.16 -4.77
C LEU A 159 -9.86 -8.63 -5.22
N CYS A 160 -9.09 -9.41 -4.45
CA CYS A 160 -8.90 -10.84 -4.72
C CYS A 160 -10.21 -11.64 -4.56
N LYS A 161 -10.24 -12.87 -5.09
CA LYS A 161 -11.44 -13.73 -5.08
C LYS A 161 -11.97 -13.94 -3.66
N GLU A 162 -11.09 -14.29 -2.73
CA GLU A 162 -11.41 -14.51 -1.33
C GLU A 162 -11.95 -13.23 -0.68
N GLY A 163 -11.35 -12.08 -1.00
CA GLY A 163 -11.82 -10.77 -0.55
C GLY A 163 -13.23 -10.45 -1.06
N GLN A 164 -13.52 -10.74 -2.33
CA GLN A 164 -14.87 -10.58 -2.90
C GLN A 164 -15.88 -11.45 -2.16
N LEU A 165 -15.53 -12.70 -1.85
CA LEU A 165 -16.42 -13.64 -1.15
C LEU A 165 -16.62 -13.29 0.32
N LYS A 166 -15.56 -12.81 0.98
CA LYS A 166 -15.59 -12.37 2.38
C LYS A 166 -16.38 -11.07 2.56
N ALA A 167 -16.40 -10.21 1.54
CA ALA A 167 -17.17 -8.97 1.57
C ALA A 167 -18.66 -9.16 1.91
N PHE A 168 -19.26 -10.32 1.56
CA PHE A 168 -20.65 -10.66 1.88
C PHE A 168 -20.92 -10.93 3.37
N GLU A 169 -19.88 -11.05 4.18
CA GLU A 169 -20.01 -11.21 5.63
C GLU A 169 -19.99 -9.85 6.38
N PHE A 170 -19.68 -8.76 5.67
CA PHE A 170 -19.52 -7.44 6.28
C PHE A 170 -20.75 -6.55 6.08
N PRO A 171 -21.09 -5.66 7.03
CA PRO A 171 -22.26 -4.78 6.92
C PRO A 171 -22.18 -3.80 5.73
N ASN A 172 -20.98 -3.56 5.19
CA ASN A 172 -20.73 -2.69 4.06
C ASN A 172 -20.55 -3.44 2.72
N THR A 173 -20.99 -4.71 2.60
CA THR A 173 -20.89 -5.53 1.36
C THR A 173 -21.23 -4.73 0.11
N GLN A 174 -22.37 -4.03 0.13
CA GLN A 174 -22.85 -3.30 -1.04
C GLN A 174 -21.87 -2.24 -1.51
N LYS A 175 -21.23 -1.52 -0.58
CA LYS A 175 -20.24 -0.49 -0.94
C LYS A 175 -18.99 -1.13 -1.55
N ILE A 176 -18.49 -2.22 -0.97
CA ILE A 176 -17.29 -2.92 -1.44
C ILE A 176 -17.51 -3.48 -2.85
N ILE A 177 -18.59 -4.25 -3.05
CA ILE A 177 -18.88 -4.91 -4.33
C ILE A 177 -19.14 -3.89 -5.44
N LEU A 178 -19.93 -2.85 -5.18
CA LEU A 178 -20.17 -1.80 -6.17
C LEU A 178 -18.90 -1.02 -6.51
N ALA A 179 -18.01 -0.77 -5.54
CA ALA A 179 -16.73 -0.12 -5.79
C ALA A 179 -15.84 -0.97 -6.72
N GLN A 180 -15.74 -2.27 -6.44
CA GLN A 180 -14.99 -3.22 -7.27
C GLN A 180 -15.49 -3.16 -8.72
N MET A 181 -16.81 -3.27 -8.91
CA MET A 181 -17.39 -3.37 -10.25
C MET A 181 -17.23 -2.11 -11.09
N LYS A 182 -17.32 -0.93 -10.49
CA LYS A 182 -17.11 0.34 -11.19
C LYS A 182 -15.72 0.40 -11.81
N GLU A 183 -14.73 -0.08 -11.09
CA GLU A 183 -13.32 0.00 -11.48
C GLU A 183 -12.85 -1.22 -12.28
N SER A 184 -13.51 -2.37 -12.13
CA SER A 184 -13.37 -3.54 -13.00
C SER A 184 -13.64 -3.25 -14.48
N SER A 185 -14.39 -2.19 -14.81
CA SER A 185 -14.57 -1.76 -16.21
C SER A 185 -13.26 -1.27 -16.86
N LYS A 186 -12.27 -0.86 -16.03
CA LYS A 186 -10.96 -0.36 -16.47
C LYS A 186 -9.86 -1.42 -16.40
N PHE A 187 -10.01 -2.40 -15.52
CA PHE A 187 -9.03 -3.46 -15.28
C PHE A 187 -9.75 -4.80 -15.33
N THR A 188 -9.23 -5.76 -16.11
CA THR A 188 -9.82 -7.08 -16.43
C THR A 188 -10.19 -8.02 -15.25
N VAL A 189 -10.20 -7.52 -14.02
CA VAL A 189 -10.59 -8.24 -12.81
C VAL A 189 -12.11 -8.18 -12.66
N GLU A 190 -12.81 -9.14 -13.25
CA GLU A 190 -14.26 -9.31 -13.05
C GLU A 190 -14.57 -9.89 -11.67
N LEU A 191 -15.81 -9.70 -11.20
CA LEU A 191 -16.32 -10.45 -10.06
C LEU A 191 -16.27 -11.96 -10.38
N CYS A 192 -15.73 -12.75 -9.46
CA CYS A 192 -15.74 -14.21 -9.61
C CYS A 192 -17.17 -14.76 -9.69
N GLU A 193 -17.33 -15.88 -10.37
CA GLU A 193 -18.63 -16.55 -10.57
C GLU A 193 -19.38 -16.75 -9.24
N GLU A 194 -18.67 -17.16 -8.20
CA GLU A 194 -19.25 -17.41 -6.89
C GLU A 194 -19.75 -16.13 -6.22
N ALA A 195 -19.05 -15.00 -6.37
CA ALA A 195 -19.52 -13.71 -5.88
C ALA A 195 -20.77 -13.25 -6.65
N GLN A 196 -20.80 -13.45 -7.97
CA GLN A 196 -21.99 -13.13 -8.78
C GLN A 196 -23.20 -13.97 -8.35
N LEU A 197 -23.00 -15.25 -8.07
CA LEU A 197 -24.06 -16.13 -7.59
C LEU A 197 -24.57 -15.71 -6.20
N LYS A 198 -23.69 -15.30 -5.29
CA LYS A 198 -24.07 -14.74 -3.98
C LYS A 198 -24.90 -13.47 -4.13
N ILE A 199 -24.58 -12.58 -5.07
CA ILE A 199 -25.41 -11.39 -5.37
C ILE A 199 -26.83 -11.83 -5.74
N CYS A 200 -26.97 -12.87 -6.57
CA CYS A 200 -28.27 -13.42 -6.96
C CYS A 200 -29.01 -14.15 -5.83
N GLU A 201 -28.46 -14.23 -4.62
CA GLU A 201 -29.12 -14.78 -3.42
C GLU A 201 -29.57 -13.68 -2.44
N LEU A 202 -29.08 -12.45 -2.61
CA LEU A 202 -29.44 -11.33 -1.75
C LEU A 202 -30.91 -10.87 -1.98
N PRO A 203 -31.54 -10.20 -1.00
CA PRO A 203 -32.83 -9.53 -1.18
C PRO A 203 -32.84 -8.57 -2.38
N ASP A 204 -33.96 -8.45 -3.09
CA ASP A 204 -34.03 -7.70 -4.36
C ASP A 204 -33.66 -6.22 -4.24
N ASN A 205 -33.96 -5.58 -3.10
CA ASN A 205 -33.58 -4.20 -2.83
C ASN A 205 -32.04 -4.00 -2.74
N ILE A 206 -31.28 -5.07 -2.51
CA ILE A 206 -29.81 -5.08 -2.47
C ILE A 206 -29.25 -5.65 -3.79
N ALA A 207 -29.78 -6.79 -4.23
CA ALA A 207 -29.32 -7.50 -5.43
C ALA A 207 -29.58 -6.70 -6.71
N GLY A 208 -30.74 -6.03 -6.82
CA GLY A 208 -31.15 -5.31 -8.01
C GLY A 208 -30.13 -4.26 -8.47
N PRO A 209 -29.74 -3.31 -7.59
CA PRO A 209 -28.69 -2.33 -7.90
C PRO A 209 -27.35 -2.98 -8.30
N MET A 210 -26.92 -4.05 -7.62
CA MET A 210 -25.68 -4.75 -7.95
C MET A 210 -25.76 -5.43 -9.32
N ILE A 211 -26.84 -6.16 -9.62
CA ILE A 211 -27.03 -6.84 -10.91
C ILE A 211 -27.07 -5.82 -12.06
N ALA A 212 -27.74 -4.69 -11.87
CA ALA A 212 -27.76 -3.60 -12.85
C ALA A 212 -26.36 -3.08 -13.15
N GLU A 213 -25.54 -2.88 -12.10
CA GLU A 213 -24.15 -2.45 -12.25
C GLU A 213 -23.30 -3.53 -12.96
N ILE A 214 -23.54 -4.84 -12.72
CA ILE A 214 -22.82 -5.92 -13.43
C ILE A 214 -23.14 -5.85 -14.91
N HIS A 215 -24.40 -5.64 -15.27
CA HIS A 215 -24.79 -5.49 -16.68
C HIS A 215 -24.19 -4.25 -17.34
N ALA A 216 -24.01 -3.15 -16.59
CA ALA A 216 -23.45 -1.91 -17.12
C ALA A 216 -21.94 -2.00 -17.35
N HIS A 217 -21.22 -2.71 -16.48
CA HIS A 217 -19.75 -2.65 -16.42
C HIS A 217 -19.04 -4.00 -16.64
N GLY A 218 -19.77 -5.11 -16.78
CA GLY A 218 -19.20 -6.44 -16.97
C GLY A 218 -20.19 -7.43 -17.59
N LYS A 219 -19.93 -8.73 -17.39
CA LYS A 219 -20.82 -9.82 -17.83
C LYS A 219 -21.18 -10.70 -16.65
N LEU A 220 -22.49 -10.95 -16.50
CA LEU A 220 -22.94 -12.06 -15.67
C LEU A 220 -22.49 -13.39 -16.31
N CYS A 221 -21.95 -14.27 -15.50
CA CYS A 221 -21.78 -15.67 -15.87
C CYS A 221 -23.15 -16.29 -16.18
N ASP A 222 -23.18 -17.33 -17.01
CA ASP A 222 -24.45 -17.88 -17.49
C ASP A 222 -25.33 -18.39 -16.35
N LYS A 223 -24.73 -18.96 -15.29
CA LYS A 223 -25.49 -19.41 -14.10
C LYS A 223 -26.14 -18.25 -13.35
N ALA A 224 -25.40 -17.15 -13.13
CA ALA A 224 -25.95 -15.97 -12.47
C ALA A 224 -27.01 -15.29 -13.34
N ARG A 225 -26.80 -15.25 -14.66
CA ARG A 225 -27.78 -14.73 -15.62
C ARG A 225 -29.08 -15.52 -15.59
N HIS A 226 -29.02 -16.85 -15.64
CA HIS A 226 -30.19 -17.71 -15.53
C HIS A 226 -30.93 -17.48 -14.20
N LYS A 227 -30.19 -17.41 -13.08
CA LYS A 227 -30.78 -17.17 -11.75
C LYS A 227 -31.46 -15.80 -11.64
N ALA A 228 -30.83 -14.75 -12.18
CA ALA A 228 -31.41 -13.41 -12.23
C ALA A 228 -32.67 -13.34 -13.11
N LEU A 229 -32.65 -14.01 -14.27
CA LEU A 229 -33.82 -14.09 -15.16
C LEU A 229 -34.98 -14.86 -14.53
N SER A 230 -34.71 -15.98 -13.87
CA SER A 230 -35.74 -16.74 -13.14
C SER A 230 -36.40 -15.91 -12.04
N ARG A 231 -35.64 -15.07 -11.31
CA ARG A 231 -36.18 -14.14 -10.31
C ARG A 231 -37.06 -13.05 -10.95
N SER A 232 -36.60 -12.42 -12.03
CA SER A 232 -37.40 -11.37 -12.69
C SER A 232 -38.70 -11.89 -13.32
N LEU A 233 -38.68 -13.12 -13.86
CA LEU A 233 -39.88 -13.79 -14.38
C LEU A 233 -40.85 -14.23 -13.29
N PHE A 234 -40.35 -14.62 -12.11
CA PHE A 234 -41.19 -14.96 -10.95
C PHE A 234 -42.02 -13.75 -10.50
N TRP A 235 -41.40 -12.58 -10.38
CA TRP A 235 -42.11 -11.37 -9.95
C TRP A 235 -43.09 -10.84 -10.99
N ARG A 236 -42.77 -10.88 -12.30
CA ARG A 236 -43.74 -10.51 -13.36
C ARG A 236 -45.01 -11.38 -13.38
N LYS A 237 -44.98 -12.57 -12.79
CA LYS A 237 -46.16 -13.44 -12.66
C LYS A 237 -46.98 -13.19 -11.40
N HIS A 238 -46.45 -12.43 -10.44
CA HIS A 238 -47.05 -12.19 -9.12
C HIS A 238 -47.26 -10.69 -8.79
N SER A 239 -46.97 -9.81 -9.74
CA SER A 239 -47.31 -8.37 -9.77
C SER A 239 -48.47 -8.12 -10.71
#